data_AF-A0A661V7K8-F1
#
_entry.id   AF-A0A661V7K8-F1
#
_cell.length_a   1.000
_cell.length_b   1.000
_cell.length_c   1.000
_cell.angle_alpha   90.00
_cell.angle_beta   90.00
_cell.angle_gamma   90.00
#
_symmetry.space_group_name_H-M   'P 1'
#
loop_
_entity.id
_entity.type
_entity.pdbx_description
1 polymer ?
#
loop_
_entity_poly.entity_id
_entity_poly.type
_entity_poly.pdbx_seq_one_letter_code
_entity_poly.pdbx_strand_id
1 'polypeptide(L)'
;MRRYRNKLIEELARQLIVGPVRLRKGYIDAAESLLETIELNVEYPYEFILYKITNYRSRRQRPLEPIIGEDLRADLRALILDLCDSFDLSVHDYNEPCYDTASLAKRFGVSTRTVRRWRRKGLVARRLVFDDGRKRIAFLNHSIRNFARRRCRKLLRSARFSRLTDSERAEIIRRAKKLVHEKNLSLIEVSRYLSKQTGRAVETIRYTIRNYDQKNPDKAVFPSHSGRIDSKTKEIIYRCFLHGVSVGVLAQRYSRTRSSIYRIVNEMRVKHLLERKIDYIYNPQFDLPGADEIILNKSEENTYQDNTCNSNRLPGDLPPYLRTLYEIPLMTPQQERDAFRKYN
;
A
#
# COMPACT_ATOMS: atom_id res chain seq x y z
N MET A 1 8.18 14.29 -28.72
CA MET A 1 7.13 13.29 -28.97
C MET A 1 6.98 12.39 -27.77
N ARG A 2 5.78 11.86 -27.55
CA ARG A 2 5.49 10.86 -26.50
C ARG A 2 5.95 9.47 -26.94
N ARG A 3 5.96 8.53 -25.99
CA ARG A 3 6.25 7.12 -26.27
C ARG A 3 5.02 6.45 -26.88
N TYR A 4 5.20 5.85 -28.05
CA TYR A 4 4.22 5.02 -28.75
C TYR A 4 4.52 3.54 -28.49
N ARG A 5 3.50 2.69 -28.57
CA ARG A 5 3.62 1.23 -28.49
C ARG A 5 3.86 0.62 -29.86
N ASN A 6 3.20 1.16 -30.90
CA ASN A 6 3.34 0.72 -32.28
C ASN A 6 4.13 1.75 -33.11
N LYS A 7 5.15 1.27 -33.84
CA LYS A 7 6.03 2.12 -34.67
C LYS A 7 5.30 2.80 -35.83
N LEU A 8 4.28 2.16 -36.42
CA LEU A 8 3.53 2.72 -37.54
C LEU A 8 2.74 3.97 -37.13
N ILE A 9 2.17 3.97 -35.91
CA ILE A 9 1.47 5.14 -35.38
C ILE A 9 2.45 6.24 -35.00
N GLU A 10 3.65 5.88 -34.52
CA GLU A 10 4.71 6.85 -34.27
C GLU A 10 5.15 7.56 -35.56
N GLU A 11 5.36 6.81 -36.63
CA GLU A 11 5.70 7.37 -37.96
C GLU A 11 4.58 8.26 -38.50
N LEU A 12 3.33 7.80 -38.41
CA LEU A 12 2.16 8.60 -38.78
C LEU A 12 2.12 9.90 -37.97
N ALA A 13 2.36 9.85 -36.66
CA ALA A 13 2.40 11.04 -35.82
C ALA A 13 3.45 12.05 -36.31
N ARG A 14 4.67 11.61 -36.63
CA ARG A 14 5.73 12.47 -37.19
C ARG A 14 5.26 13.15 -38.48
N GLN A 15 4.66 12.39 -39.39
CA GLN A 15 4.18 12.92 -40.66
C GLN A 15 3.07 13.97 -40.46
N LEU A 16 2.10 13.71 -39.59
CA LEU A 16 0.99 14.64 -39.32
C LEU A 16 1.45 15.92 -38.61
N ILE A 17 2.47 15.82 -37.75
CA ILE A 17 3.07 16.97 -37.06
C ILE A 17 3.84 17.86 -38.05
N VAL A 18 4.55 17.30 -39.03
CA VAL A 18 5.27 18.08 -40.05
C VAL A 18 4.31 18.63 -41.12
N GLY A 19 3.16 17.98 -41.32
CA GLY A 19 2.15 18.38 -42.28
C GLY A 19 1.47 19.73 -42.00
N PRO A 20 0.54 20.16 -42.89
CA PRO A 20 -0.09 21.47 -42.85
C PRO A 20 -0.84 21.75 -41.55
N VAL A 21 -0.53 22.87 -40.88
CA VAL A 21 -1.13 23.28 -39.59
C VAL A 21 -2.66 23.30 -39.65
N ARG A 22 -3.24 23.81 -40.75
CA ARG A 22 -4.70 23.92 -40.96
C ARG A 22 -5.45 22.59 -40.83
N LEU A 23 -4.80 21.46 -41.06
CA LEU A 23 -5.42 20.13 -41.00
C LEU A 23 -5.29 19.47 -39.62
N ARG A 24 -4.38 19.94 -38.77
CA ARG A 24 -4.02 19.27 -37.51
C ARG A 24 -5.19 19.22 -36.52
N LYS A 25 -6.01 20.27 -36.47
CA LYS A 25 -7.27 20.26 -35.68
C LYS A 25 -8.19 19.13 -36.12
N GLY A 26 -8.41 18.98 -37.43
CA GLY A 26 -9.21 17.89 -37.99
C GLY A 26 -8.65 16.51 -37.65
N TYR A 27 -7.32 16.34 -37.68
CA TYR A 27 -6.68 15.08 -37.27
C TYR A 27 -6.88 14.78 -35.77
N ILE A 28 -6.85 15.80 -34.91
CA ILE A 28 -7.16 15.64 -33.47
C ILE A 28 -8.60 15.16 -33.29
N ASP A 29 -9.56 15.79 -33.97
CA ASP A 29 -10.98 15.45 -33.86
C ASP A 29 -11.29 14.05 -34.42
N ALA A 30 -10.66 13.69 -35.53
CA ALA A 30 -10.76 12.37 -36.14
C ALA A 30 -10.14 11.28 -35.25
N ALA A 31 -8.96 11.54 -34.66
CA ALA A 31 -8.31 10.61 -33.73
C ALA A 31 -9.13 10.38 -32.46
N GLU A 32 -9.80 11.41 -31.92
CA GLU A 32 -10.71 11.25 -30.78
C GLU A 32 -11.94 10.42 -31.15
N SER A 33 -12.54 10.69 -32.31
CA SER A 33 -13.69 9.92 -32.82
C SER A 33 -13.33 8.46 -33.07
N LEU A 34 -12.14 8.19 -33.62
CA LEU A 34 -11.65 6.83 -33.81
C LEU A 34 -11.45 6.12 -32.46
N LEU A 35 -10.86 6.79 -31.47
CA LEU A 35 -10.67 6.25 -30.12
C LEU A 35 -12.01 5.85 -29.46
N GLU A 36 -13.09 6.54 -29.81
CA GLU A 36 -14.42 6.20 -29.33
C GLU A 36 -14.94 4.87 -29.90
N THR A 37 -14.61 4.55 -31.15
CA THR A 37 -15.08 3.34 -31.85
C THR A 37 -14.23 2.09 -31.60
N ILE A 38 -12.99 2.25 -31.15
CA ILE A 38 -12.05 1.12 -30.99
C ILE A 38 -12.36 0.26 -29.76
N GLU A 39 -12.44 -1.04 -29.99
CA GLU A 39 -12.54 -2.10 -28.99
C GLU A 39 -11.15 -2.61 -28.60
N LEU A 40 -10.98 -3.09 -27.37
CA LEU A 40 -9.64 -3.41 -26.82
C LEU A 40 -9.03 -4.67 -27.44
N ASN A 41 -9.85 -5.68 -27.70
CA ASN A 41 -9.42 -7.03 -28.10
C ASN A 41 -9.62 -7.27 -29.60
N VAL A 42 -9.72 -6.20 -30.39
CA VAL A 42 -9.91 -6.25 -31.84
C VAL A 42 -8.66 -5.68 -32.50
N GLU A 43 -8.22 -6.32 -33.57
CA GLU A 43 -7.10 -5.86 -34.38
C GLU A 43 -7.59 -4.97 -35.52
N TYR A 44 -6.90 -3.86 -35.74
CA TYR A 44 -7.26 -2.87 -36.74
C TYR A 44 -6.15 -2.73 -37.78
N PRO A 45 -6.45 -2.90 -39.09
CA PRO A 45 -5.48 -2.64 -40.15
C PRO A 45 -4.99 -1.20 -40.14
N TYR A 46 -3.71 -0.99 -40.46
CA TYR A 46 -3.13 0.35 -40.51
C TYR A 46 -3.85 1.27 -41.51
N GLU A 47 -4.29 0.73 -42.64
CA GLU A 47 -4.98 1.47 -43.70
C GLU A 47 -6.33 2.01 -43.20
N PHE A 48 -7.04 1.24 -42.37
CA PHE A 48 -8.27 1.70 -41.73
C PHE A 48 -7.99 2.89 -40.80
N ILE A 49 -6.94 2.81 -39.99
CA ILE A 49 -6.54 3.87 -39.05
C ILE A 49 -6.13 5.13 -39.80
N LEU A 50 -5.28 4.99 -40.82
CA LEU A 50 -4.82 6.08 -41.67
C LEU A 50 -6.00 6.79 -42.33
N TYR A 51 -6.91 6.02 -42.94
CA TYR A 51 -8.10 6.57 -43.58
C TYR A 51 -9.00 7.28 -42.56
N LYS A 52 -9.23 6.70 -41.39
CA LYS A 52 -10.07 7.31 -40.36
C LYS A 52 -9.52 8.62 -39.81
N ILE A 53 -8.19 8.78 -39.76
CA ILE A 53 -7.56 10.00 -39.25
C ILE A 53 -7.42 11.06 -40.36
N THR A 54 -7.03 10.65 -41.56
CA THR A 54 -6.58 11.58 -42.62
C THR A 54 -7.53 11.68 -43.82
N ASN A 55 -8.54 10.80 -43.91
CA ASN A 55 -9.35 10.55 -45.11
C ASN A 55 -8.55 10.13 -46.35
N TYR A 56 -7.26 9.83 -46.21
CA TYR A 56 -6.42 9.34 -47.29
C TYR A 56 -6.47 7.82 -47.37
N ARG A 57 -6.65 7.29 -48.58
CA ARG A 57 -6.56 5.84 -48.85
C ARG A 57 -5.18 5.51 -49.40
N SER A 58 -4.45 4.69 -48.66
CA SER A 58 -3.16 4.16 -49.10
C SER A 58 -3.33 3.31 -50.37
N ARG A 59 -2.45 3.52 -51.36
CA ARG A 59 -2.35 2.67 -52.57
C ARG A 59 -1.37 1.51 -52.42
N ARG A 60 -0.96 1.18 -51.19
CA ARG A 60 -0.02 0.08 -50.93
C ARG A 60 -0.60 -1.26 -51.37
N GLN A 61 0.24 -2.07 -52.02
CA GLN A 61 -0.13 -3.40 -52.50
C GLN A 61 -0.01 -4.49 -51.42
N ARG A 62 0.82 -4.28 -50.39
CA ARG A 62 0.97 -5.21 -49.26
C ARG A 62 0.35 -4.62 -47.99
N PRO A 63 -0.55 -5.36 -47.30
CA PRO A 63 -1.09 -4.93 -46.03
C PRO A 63 0.00 -4.95 -44.97
N LEU A 64 -0.02 -3.97 -44.07
CA LEU A 64 0.85 -3.95 -42.89
C LEU A 64 0.26 -4.80 -41.76
N GLU A 65 1.11 -5.13 -40.78
CA GLU A 65 0.67 -5.82 -39.57
C GLU A 65 -0.45 -5.03 -38.87
N PRO A 66 -1.54 -5.71 -38.49
CA PRO A 66 -2.66 -5.06 -37.83
C PRO A 66 -2.28 -4.68 -36.38
N ILE A 67 -2.95 -3.67 -35.85
CA ILE A 67 -2.63 -3.09 -34.55
C ILE A 67 -3.73 -3.47 -33.56
N ILE A 68 -3.35 -4.09 -32.44
CA ILE A 68 -4.30 -4.44 -31.38
C ILE A 68 -4.90 -3.17 -30.76
N GLY A 69 -6.22 -3.19 -30.52
CA GLY A 69 -6.97 -2.03 -30.09
C GLY A 69 -6.54 -1.46 -28.74
N GLU A 70 -6.00 -2.26 -27.82
CA GLU A 70 -5.40 -1.74 -26.58
C GLU A 70 -4.24 -0.77 -26.86
N ASP A 71 -3.31 -1.20 -27.72
CA ASP A 71 -2.12 -0.42 -28.07
C ASP A 71 -2.50 0.80 -28.89
N LEU A 72 -3.39 0.60 -29.86
CA LEU A 72 -3.91 1.69 -30.68
C LEU A 72 -4.57 2.78 -29.81
N ARG A 73 -5.33 2.43 -28.78
CA ARG A 73 -5.92 3.43 -27.87
C ARG A 73 -4.87 4.15 -27.03
N ALA A 74 -3.78 3.50 -26.65
CA ALA A 74 -2.67 4.19 -25.97
C ALA A 74 -2.02 5.20 -26.92
N ASP A 75 -1.77 4.79 -28.16
CA ASP A 75 -1.07 5.57 -29.17
C ASP A 75 -1.91 6.72 -29.71
N LEU A 76 -3.22 6.55 -29.92
CA LEU A 76 -4.12 7.64 -30.30
C LEU A 76 -4.19 8.74 -29.24
N ARG A 77 -4.12 8.38 -27.94
CA ARG A 77 -4.05 9.39 -26.86
C ARG A 77 -2.74 10.16 -26.89
N ALA A 78 -1.64 9.50 -27.25
CA ALA A 78 -0.36 10.15 -27.45
C ALA A 78 -0.39 11.08 -28.67
N LEU A 79 -0.91 10.59 -29.80
CA LEU A 79 -1.09 11.32 -31.05
C LEU A 79 -1.88 12.61 -30.87
N ILE A 80 -3.06 12.55 -30.24
CA ILE A 80 -3.88 13.73 -29.95
C ILE A 80 -3.06 14.80 -29.23
N LEU A 81 -2.32 14.40 -28.21
CA LEU A 81 -1.57 15.35 -27.40
C LEU A 81 -0.32 15.88 -28.12
N ASP A 82 0.37 15.06 -28.92
CA ASP A 82 1.54 15.48 -29.71
C ASP A 82 1.10 16.44 -30.84
N LEU A 83 -0.05 16.21 -31.48
CA LEU A 83 -0.64 17.15 -32.42
C LEU A 83 -1.02 18.47 -31.73
N CYS A 84 -1.66 18.42 -30.56
CA CYS A 84 -1.96 19.64 -29.77
C CYS A 84 -0.68 20.40 -29.35
N ASP A 85 0.44 19.71 -29.18
CA ASP A 85 1.72 20.34 -28.84
C ASP A 85 2.35 21.06 -30.05
N SER A 86 2.07 20.59 -31.26
CA SER A 86 2.70 21.08 -32.49
C SER A 86 2.23 22.45 -33.00
N PHE A 87 1.10 22.96 -32.49
CA PHE A 87 0.55 24.27 -32.86
C PHE A 87 -0.32 24.83 -31.73
N ASP A 88 -0.65 26.11 -31.78
CA ASP A 88 -1.52 26.74 -30.80
C ASP A 88 -2.99 26.59 -31.19
N LEU A 89 -3.70 25.85 -30.35
CA LEU A 89 -5.11 25.53 -30.49
C LEU A 89 -5.84 26.17 -29.32
N SER A 90 -6.71 27.14 -29.61
CA SER A 90 -7.44 27.92 -28.63
C SER A 90 -8.67 27.17 -28.12
N VAL A 91 -9.12 27.49 -26.91
CA VAL A 91 -10.44 27.07 -26.42
C VAL A 91 -11.58 27.59 -27.30
N HIS A 92 -11.39 28.73 -27.98
CA HIS A 92 -12.37 29.31 -28.90
C HIS A 92 -12.47 28.60 -30.24
N ASP A 93 -11.51 27.71 -30.58
CA ASP A 93 -11.63 26.88 -31.77
C ASP A 93 -12.73 25.83 -31.63
N TYR A 94 -13.27 25.62 -30.43
CA TYR A 94 -14.35 24.69 -30.17
C TYR A 94 -15.64 25.42 -29.79
N ASN A 95 -16.74 25.05 -30.44
CA ASN A 95 -18.09 25.56 -30.14
C ASN A 95 -18.70 24.89 -28.89
N GLU A 96 -17.89 24.57 -27.89
CA GLU A 96 -18.34 23.94 -26.66
C GLU A 96 -17.45 24.31 -25.46
N PRO A 97 -17.96 24.17 -24.22
CA PRO A 97 -17.18 24.47 -23.02
C PRO A 97 -15.97 23.55 -22.87
N CYS A 98 -14.79 24.17 -22.73
CA CYS A 98 -13.53 23.51 -22.39
C CYS A 98 -13.23 23.67 -20.90
N TYR A 99 -12.87 22.57 -20.22
CA TYR A 99 -12.51 22.61 -18.81
C TYR A 99 -11.05 22.24 -18.63
N ASP A 100 -10.30 23.04 -17.88
CA ASP A 100 -8.99 22.64 -17.38
C ASP A 100 -9.12 21.63 -16.23
N THR A 101 -7.99 21.10 -15.76
CA THR A 101 -8.01 20.09 -14.69
C THR A 101 -8.60 20.62 -13.37
N ALA A 102 -8.38 21.90 -13.04
CA ALA A 102 -8.90 22.50 -11.81
C ALA A 102 -10.41 22.76 -11.89
N SER A 103 -10.87 23.34 -12.99
CA SER A 103 -12.29 23.64 -13.23
C SER A 103 -13.10 22.35 -13.32
N LEU A 104 -12.56 21.30 -13.96
CA LEU A 104 -13.21 20.00 -14.01
C LEU A 104 -13.32 19.36 -12.62
N ALA A 105 -12.26 19.46 -11.81
CA ALA A 105 -12.27 18.97 -10.43
C ALA A 105 -13.33 19.68 -9.58
N LYS A 106 -13.43 21.01 -9.69
CA LYS A 106 -14.44 21.83 -9.01
C LYS A 106 -15.87 21.45 -9.45
N ARG A 107 -16.10 21.34 -10.77
CA ARG A 107 -17.41 20.99 -11.35
C ARG A 107 -17.98 19.67 -10.81
N PHE A 108 -17.12 18.66 -10.63
CA PHE A 108 -17.53 17.34 -10.15
C PHE A 108 -17.32 17.13 -8.64
N GLY A 109 -16.86 18.13 -7.90
CA GLY A 109 -16.59 18.00 -6.46
C GLY A 109 -15.49 16.98 -6.10
N VAL A 110 -14.54 16.73 -7.02
CA VAL A 110 -13.46 15.74 -6.86
C VAL A 110 -12.09 16.40 -6.77
N SER A 111 -11.08 15.65 -6.33
CA SER A 111 -9.69 16.12 -6.35
C SER A 111 -9.10 16.16 -7.77
N THR A 112 -8.12 17.03 -8.01
CA THR A 112 -7.33 17.04 -9.26
C THR A 112 -6.61 15.70 -9.51
N ARG A 113 -6.24 14.96 -8.46
CA ARG A 113 -5.69 13.59 -8.56
C ARG A 113 -6.71 12.61 -9.13
N THR A 114 -7.99 12.79 -8.84
CA THR A 114 -9.10 11.99 -9.38
C THR A 114 -9.23 12.24 -10.89
N VAL A 115 -9.18 13.50 -11.33
CA VAL A 115 -9.20 13.87 -12.76
C VAL A 115 -7.99 13.28 -13.49
N ARG A 116 -6.78 13.38 -12.91
CA ARG A 116 -5.58 12.72 -13.47
C ARG A 116 -5.76 11.20 -13.57
N ARG A 117 -6.46 10.56 -12.62
CA ARG A 117 -6.79 9.13 -12.68
C ARG A 117 -7.82 8.83 -13.77
N TRP A 118 -8.76 9.73 -14.06
CA TRP A 118 -9.70 9.58 -15.17
C TRP A 118 -8.99 9.58 -16.52
N ARG A 119 -7.96 10.42 -16.70
CA ARG A 119 -7.12 10.40 -17.92
C ARG A 119 -6.48 9.04 -18.19
N ARG A 120 -5.85 8.44 -17.17
CA ARG A 120 -5.28 7.09 -17.28
C ARG A 120 -6.33 6.03 -17.62
N LYS A 121 -7.57 6.29 -17.20
CA LYS A 121 -8.74 5.46 -17.42
C LYS A 121 -9.46 5.73 -18.75
N GLY A 122 -8.93 6.58 -19.63
CA GLY A 122 -9.47 6.81 -20.96
C GLY A 122 -10.32 8.07 -21.12
N LEU A 123 -10.27 9.01 -20.17
CA LEU A 123 -10.74 10.38 -20.44
C LEU A 123 -9.76 11.03 -21.42
N VAL A 124 -10.24 11.34 -22.62
CA VAL A 124 -9.46 12.02 -23.64
C VAL A 124 -9.14 13.44 -23.16
N ALA A 125 -7.90 13.85 -23.37
CA ALA A 125 -7.41 15.13 -22.94
C ALA A 125 -6.70 15.78 -24.12
N ARG A 126 -6.91 17.08 -24.29
CA ARG A 126 -6.24 17.91 -25.29
C ARG A 126 -5.36 18.91 -24.59
N ARG A 127 -4.49 19.57 -25.34
CA ARG A 127 -3.74 20.70 -24.81
C ARG A 127 -4.16 21.96 -25.56
N LEU A 128 -4.81 22.87 -24.85
CA LEU A 128 -5.44 24.07 -25.41
C LEU A 128 -4.85 25.32 -24.76
N VAL A 129 -4.84 26.42 -25.50
CA VAL A 129 -4.52 27.76 -25.02
C VAL A 129 -5.81 28.38 -24.48
N PHE A 130 -5.78 28.76 -23.20
CA PHE A 130 -6.89 29.47 -22.55
C PHE A 130 -6.75 30.98 -22.74
N ASP A 131 -7.79 31.73 -22.35
CA ASP A 131 -7.85 33.20 -22.47
C ASP A 131 -6.68 33.92 -21.78
N ASP A 132 -6.03 33.27 -20.81
CA ASP A 132 -4.83 33.77 -20.14
C ASP A 132 -3.53 33.55 -20.94
N GLY A 133 -3.64 33.10 -22.18
CA GLY A 133 -2.52 32.76 -23.07
C GLY A 133 -1.76 31.51 -22.65
N ARG A 134 -2.17 30.82 -21.57
CA ARG A 134 -1.43 29.66 -21.06
C ARG A 134 -1.96 28.36 -21.66
N LYS A 135 -1.02 27.58 -22.18
CA LYS A 135 -1.29 26.26 -22.75
C LYS A 135 -1.43 25.21 -21.64
N ARG A 136 -2.64 24.66 -21.47
CA ARG A 136 -2.99 23.74 -20.36
C ARG A 136 -3.70 22.50 -20.87
N ILE A 137 -3.70 21.44 -20.05
CA ILE A 137 -4.50 20.25 -20.32
C ILE A 137 -5.97 20.60 -20.13
N ALA A 138 -6.75 20.39 -21.19
CA ALA A 138 -8.17 20.68 -21.25
C ALA A 138 -8.99 19.45 -21.65
N PHE A 139 -10.27 19.51 -21.32
CA PHE A 139 -11.27 18.48 -21.55
C PHE A 139 -12.51 19.12 -22.16
N LEU A 140 -12.91 18.65 -23.34
CA LEU A 140 -14.13 19.10 -24.00
C LEU A 140 -15.36 18.50 -23.32
N ASN A 141 -16.49 19.21 -23.37
CA ASN A 141 -17.71 18.79 -22.72
C ASN A 141 -18.24 17.47 -23.30
N HIS A 142 -18.15 17.25 -24.62
CA HIS A 142 -18.50 15.97 -25.23
C HIS A 142 -17.60 14.82 -24.74
N SER A 143 -16.27 15.01 -24.66
CA SER A 143 -15.34 13.99 -24.15
C SER A 143 -15.67 13.58 -22.72
N ILE A 144 -16.04 14.56 -21.88
CA ILE A 144 -16.49 14.34 -20.50
C ILE A 144 -17.80 13.54 -20.48
N ARG A 145 -18.79 13.93 -21.30
CA ARG A 145 -20.09 13.23 -21.40
C ARG A 145 -19.92 11.79 -21.88
N ASN A 146 -19.06 11.56 -22.87
CA ASN A 146 -18.81 10.23 -23.42
C ASN A 146 -18.06 9.35 -22.41
N PHE A 147 -17.05 9.90 -21.73
CA PHE A 147 -16.41 9.22 -20.61
C PHE A 147 -17.40 8.90 -19.49
N ALA A 148 -18.32 9.82 -19.20
CA ALA A 148 -19.36 9.63 -18.20
C ALA A 148 -20.32 8.50 -18.57
N ARG A 149 -20.88 8.51 -19.78
CA ARG A 149 -21.78 7.46 -20.30
C ARG A 149 -21.15 6.06 -20.18
N ARG A 150 -19.89 5.91 -20.59
CA ARG A 150 -19.17 4.62 -20.53
C ARG A 150 -18.85 4.15 -19.10
N ARG A 151 -18.84 5.05 -18.10
CA ARG A 151 -18.39 4.74 -16.72
C ARG A 151 -19.33 5.24 -15.62
N CYS A 152 -20.60 5.51 -15.92
CA CYS A 152 -21.59 6.14 -15.02
C CYS A 152 -21.58 5.57 -13.60
N ARG A 153 -21.54 4.24 -13.44
CA ARG A 153 -21.53 3.60 -12.10
C ARG A 153 -20.28 3.90 -11.26
N LYS A 154 -19.10 4.09 -11.88
CA LYS A 154 -17.84 4.36 -11.16
C LYS A 154 -17.65 5.86 -10.85
N LEU A 155 -18.16 6.74 -11.71
CA LEU A 155 -18.07 8.19 -11.51
C LEU A 155 -18.96 8.68 -10.37
N LEU A 156 -20.20 8.18 -10.29
CA LEU A 156 -21.12 8.46 -9.19
C LEU A 156 -20.55 7.99 -7.84
N ARG A 157 -19.84 6.85 -7.81
CA ARG A 157 -19.12 6.42 -6.59
C ARG A 157 -18.00 7.39 -6.22
N SER A 158 -17.20 7.87 -7.18
CA SER A 158 -16.13 8.85 -6.90
C SER A 158 -16.63 10.23 -6.47
N ALA A 159 -17.81 10.66 -6.93
CA ALA A 159 -18.44 11.91 -6.47
C ALA A 159 -18.97 11.80 -5.03
N ARG A 160 -19.44 10.61 -4.61
CA ARG A 160 -19.79 10.34 -3.19
C ARG A 160 -18.57 10.41 -2.26
N PHE A 161 -17.36 10.17 -2.76
CA PHE A 161 -16.10 10.46 -2.07
C PHE A 161 -15.73 11.96 -2.17
N SER A 162 -16.70 12.86 -1.96
CA SER A 162 -16.39 14.30 -1.84
C SER A 162 -15.49 14.51 -0.62
N ARG A 163 -14.55 15.45 -0.74
CA ARG A 163 -13.71 15.85 0.39
C ARG A 163 -14.61 16.40 1.50
N LEU A 164 -14.38 15.94 2.74
CA LEU A 164 -14.97 16.56 3.93
C LEU A 164 -14.48 18.00 4.01
N THR A 165 -15.43 18.94 4.05
CA THR A 165 -15.21 20.35 4.36
C THR A 165 -14.79 20.49 5.84
N ASP A 166 -14.14 21.60 6.19
CA ASP A 166 -13.69 21.80 7.57
C ASP A 166 -14.86 21.96 8.55
N SER A 167 -16.00 22.50 8.09
CA SER A 167 -17.25 22.56 8.86
C SER A 167 -17.82 21.15 9.11
N GLU A 168 -17.86 20.29 8.10
CA GLU A 168 -18.30 18.88 8.28
C GLU A 168 -17.36 18.13 9.23
N ARG A 169 -16.05 18.39 9.19
CA ARG A 169 -15.10 17.78 10.16
C ARG A 169 -15.41 18.23 11.58
N ALA A 170 -15.58 19.53 11.79
CA ALA A 170 -15.90 20.07 13.12
C ALA A 170 -17.20 19.48 13.67
N GLU A 171 -18.23 19.35 12.82
CA GLU A 171 -19.51 18.77 13.21
C GLU A 171 -19.41 17.28 13.55
N ILE A 172 -18.63 16.51 12.78
CA ILE A 172 -18.34 15.10 13.09
C ILE A 172 -17.68 14.96 14.46
N ILE A 173 -16.67 15.78 14.76
CA ILE A 173 -15.96 15.74 16.05
C ILE A 173 -16.89 16.14 17.20
N ARG A 174 -17.68 17.21 17.04
CA ARG A 174 -18.64 17.67 18.05
C ARG A 174 -19.67 16.60 18.39
N ARG A 175 -20.27 15.96 17.37
CA ARG A 175 -21.23 14.86 17.57
C ARG A 175 -20.57 13.62 18.15
N ALA A 176 -19.34 13.29 17.75
CA ALA A 176 -18.61 12.18 18.31
C ALA A 176 -18.37 12.38 19.82
N LYS A 177 -17.96 13.58 20.26
CA LYS A 177 -17.81 13.92 21.68
C LYS A 177 -19.13 13.75 22.45
N LYS A 178 -20.23 14.26 21.90
CA LYS A 178 -21.56 14.12 22.51
C LYS A 178 -21.96 12.65 22.68
N LEU A 179 -21.78 11.83 21.66
CA LEU A 179 -22.12 10.40 21.70
C LEU A 179 -21.26 9.61 22.68
N VAL A 180 -19.98 9.95 22.80
CA VAL A 180 -19.09 9.33 23.80
C VAL A 180 -19.55 9.72 25.21
N HIS A 181 -19.86 10.99 25.44
CA HIS A 181 -20.29 11.48 26.75
C HIS A 181 -21.65 10.90 27.19
N GLU A 182 -22.61 10.81 26.28
CA GLU A 182 -23.97 10.32 26.61
C GLU A 182 -24.08 8.80 26.69
N LYS A 183 -23.30 8.06 25.87
CA LYS A 183 -23.52 6.62 25.67
C LYS A 183 -22.29 5.75 25.89
N ASN A 184 -21.12 6.32 26.19
CA ASN A 184 -19.85 5.60 26.39
C ASN A 184 -19.55 4.59 25.26
N LEU A 185 -19.89 4.92 24.01
CA LEU A 185 -19.73 4.04 22.86
C LEU A 185 -18.28 3.98 22.37
N SER A 186 -17.89 2.85 21.79
CA SER A 186 -16.57 2.67 21.18
C SER A 186 -16.40 3.46 19.87
N LEU A 187 -15.15 3.72 19.46
CA LEU A 187 -14.84 4.42 18.20
C LEU A 187 -15.53 3.80 16.98
N ILE A 188 -15.65 2.46 16.95
CA ILE A 188 -16.28 1.74 15.83
C ILE A 188 -17.79 2.01 15.80
N GLU A 189 -18.44 1.97 16.96
CA GLU A 189 -19.89 2.18 17.09
C GLU A 189 -20.26 3.63 16.78
N VAL A 190 -19.49 4.59 17.31
CA VAL A 190 -19.64 6.02 16.97
C VAL A 190 -19.46 6.26 15.48
N SER A 191 -18.44 5.64 14.86
CA SER A 191 -18.20 5.76 13.42
C SER A 191 -19.36 5.20 12.59
N ARG A 192 -19.94 4.06 12.98
CA ARG A 192 -21.12 3.47 12.30
C ARG A 192 -22.36 4.34 12.48
N TYR A 193 -22.59 4.86 13.69
CA TYR A 193 -23.73 5.71 13.98
C TYR A 193 -23.69 7.01 13.16
N LEU A 194 -22.55 7.70 13.17
CA LEU A 194 -22.35 8.92 12.39
C LEU A 194 -22.38 8.65 10.88
N SER A 195 -21.94 7.47 10.42
CA SER A 195 -22.01 7.08 9.00
C SER A 195 -23.45 7.01 8.51
N LYS A 196 -24.37 6.43 9.31
CA LYS A 196 -25.80 6.40 8.99
C LYS A 196 -26.42 7.79 8.91
N GLN A 197 -26.04 8.71 9.81
CA GLN A 197 -26.58 10.07 9.81
C GLN A 197 -26.01 10.98 8.71
N THR A 198 -24.72 10.86 8.42
CA THR A 198 -24.02 11.78 7.48
C THR A 198 -23.95 11.24 6.05
N GLY A 199 -24.30 9.97 5.84
CA GLY A 199 -24.15 9.28 4.55
C GLY A 199 -22.69 9.10 4.11
N ARG A 200 -21.71 9.40 4.97
CA ARG A 200 -20.28 9.24 4.71
C ARG A 200 -19.81 7.83 5.07
N ALA A 201 -18.74 7.38 4.43
CA ALA A 201 -18.17 6.06 4.72
C ALA A 201 -17.66 5.98 6.17
N VAL A 202 -17.91 4.85 6.83
CA VAL A 202 -17.50 4.57 8.23
C VAL A 202 -16.01 4.85 8.44
N GLU A 203 -15.17 4.42 7.50
CA GLU A 203 -13.72 4.60 7.60
C GLU A 203 -13.30 6.07 7.49
N THR A 204 -14.02 6.89 6.72
CA THR A 204 -13.74 8.32 6.60
C THR A 204 -14.00 9.05 7.92
N ILE A 205 -15.09 8.70 8.61
CA ILE A 205 -15.42 9.26 9.92
C ILE A 205 -14.39 8.79 10.95
N ARG A 206 -14.09 7.49 10.96
CA ARG A 206 -13.09 6.89 11.85
C ARG A 206 -11.73 7.57 11.69
N TYR A 207 -11.26 7.74 10.46
CA TYR A 207 -10.00 8.40 10.16
C TYR A 207 -10.01 9.87 10.61
N THR A 208 -11.13 10.58 10.41
CA THR A 208 -11.29 11.98 10.83
C THR A 208 -11.16 12.13 12.35
N ILE A 209 -11.83 11.27 13.11
CA ILE A 209 -11.76 11.26 14.58
C ILE A 209 -10.32 10.92 15.03
N ARG A 210 -9.71 9.87 14.45
CA ARG A 210 -8.36 9.45 14.81
C ARG A 210 -7.30 10.53 14.54
N ASN A 211 -7.40 11.21 13.40
CA ASN A 211 -6.50 12.29 13.04
C ASN A 211 -6.68 13.51 13.96
N TYR A 212 -7.92 13.78 14.40
CA TYR A 212 -8.19 14.83 15.39
C TYR A 212 -7.58 14.50 16.76
N ASP A 213 -7.77 13.26 17.23
CA ASP A 213 -7.23 12.79 18.52
C ASP A 213 -5.69 12.79 18.52
N GLN A 214 -5.05 12.47 17.39
CA GLN A 214 -3.59 12.54 17.24
C GLN A 214 -3.06 13.97 17.27
N LYS A 215 -3.79 14.92 16.68
CA LYS A 215 -3.38 16.33 16.63
C LYS A 215 -3.70 17.10 17.91
N ASN A 216 -4.70 16.65 18.68
CA ASN A 216 -5.15 17.31 19.89
C ASN A 216 -5.26 16.30 21.05
N PRO A 217 -4.13 15.87 21.64
CA PRO A 217 -4.13 14.92 22.75
C PRO A 217 -4.98 15.39 23.94
N ASP A 218 -4.89 16.68 24.29
CA ASP A 218 -5.59 17.27 25.45
C ASP A 218 -7.11 17.38 25.27
N LYS A 219 -7.58 17.37 24.02
CA LYS A 219 -9.01 17.51 23.66
C LYS A 219 -9.54 16.28 22.92
N ALA A 220 -8.87 15.14 23.06
CA ALA A 220 -9.19 13.91 22.35
C ALA A 220 -10.64 13.44 22.62
N VAL A 221 -11.30 12.96 21.57
CA VAL A 221 -12.63 12.34 21.66
C VAL A 221 -12.52 10.99 22.37
N PHE A 222 -11.43 10.25 22.12
CA PHE A 222 -11.15 8.97 22.76
C PHE A 222 -9.79 8.99 23.49
N PRO A 223 -9.77 9.34 24.79
CA PRO A 223 -8.52 9.57 25.55
C PRO A 223 -7.52 8.40 25.64
N SER A 224 -7.85 7.16 25.29
CA SER A 224 -7.01 6.01 25.66
C SER A 224 -6.72 4.97 24.57
N HIS A 225 -6.87 5.28 23.28
CA HIS A 225 -6.79 4.24 22.23
C HIS A 225 -5.57 4.32 21.29
N SER A 226 -4.75 5.38 21.34
CA SER A 226 -3.68 5.60 20.35
C SER A 226 -2.30 6.01 20.90
N GLY A 227 -2.11 6.08 22.23
CA GLY A 227 -0.78 6.30 22.78
C GLY A 227 0.10 5.06 22.66
N ARG A 228 1.39 5.22 22.33
CA ARG A 228 2.41 4.22 22.70
C ARG A 228 2.33 4.06 24.22
N ILE A 229 2.21 2.83 24.69
CA ILE A 229 2.21 2.57 26.14
C ILE A 229 3.60 2.92 26.66
N ASP A 230 3.64 3.76 27.69
CA ASP A 230 4.88 4.17 28.33
C ASP A 230 5.66 2.95 28.85
N SER A 231 6.99 3.05 28.87
CA SER A 231 7.86 1.94 29.29
C SER A 231 7.51 1.45 30.70
N LYS A 232 7.21 2.37 31.62
CA LYS A 232 6.77 2.06 32.99
C LYS A 232 5.48 1.24 33.01
N THR A 233 4.51 1.59 32.16
CA THR A 233 3.25 0.86 32.08
C THR A 233 3.44 -0.54 31.49
N LYS A 234 4.38 -0.73 30.54
CA LYS A 234 4.73 -2.06 30.03
C LYS A 234 5.31 -2.96 31.12
N GLU A 235 6.17 -2.42 31.98
CA GLU A 235 6.72 -3.14 33.13
C GLU A 235 5.62 -3.57 34.11
N ILE A 236 4.65 -2.69 34.40
CA ILE A 236 3.51 -3.03 35.26
C ILE A 236 2.67 -4.15 34.64
N ILE A 237 2.36 -4.07 33.34
CA ILE A 237 1.62 -5.13 32.63
C ILE A 237 2.37 -6.46 32.72
N TYR A 238 3.69 -6.44 32.53
CA TYR A 238 4.53 -7.64 32.61
C TYR A 238 4.56 -8.24 34.02
N ARG A 239 4.73 -7.41 35.07
CA ARG A 239 4.66 -7.88 36.47
C ARG A 239 3.30 -8.49 36.80
N CYS A 240 2.19 -7.84 36.41
CA CYS A 240 0.86 -8.39 36.61
C CYS A 240 0.68 -9.75 35.90
N PHE A 241 1.24 -9.89 34.69
CA PHE A 241 1.21 -11.16 33.97
C PHE A 241 2.01 -12.25 34.69
N LEU A 242 3.19 -11.93 35.23
CA LEU A 242 3.98 -12.87 36.05
C LEU A 242 3.26 -13.30 37.33
N HIS A 243 2.47 -12.42 37.93
CA HIS A 243 1.61 -12.75 39.08
C HIS A 243 0.31 -13.50 38.70
N GLY A 244 0.17 -13.98 37.46
CA GLY A 244 -0.95 -14.82 37.04
C GLY A 244 -2.22 -14.08 36.65
N VAL A 245 -2.20 -12.74 36.52
CA VAL A 245 -3.38 -11.99 36.06
C VAL A 245 -3.67 -12.33 34.60
N SER A 246 -4.91 -12.74 34.32
CA SER A 246 -5.30 -13.17 32.98
C SER A 246 -5.18 -12.03 31.96
N VAL A 247 -4.78 -12.40 30.73
CA VAL A 247 -4.64 -11.46 29.61
C VAL A 247 -5.96 -10.78 29.25
N GLY A 248 -7.09 -11.45 29.50
CA GLY A 248 -8.42 -10.86 29.31
C GLY A 248 -8.68 -9.67 30.23
N VAL A 249 -8.32 -9.80 31.52
CA VAL A 249 -8.47 -8.74 32.51
C VAL A 249 -7.52 -7.58 32.21
N LEU A 250 -6.27 -7.87 31.82
CA LEU A 250 -5.32 -6.84 31.40
C LEU A 250 -5.79 -6.10 30.14
N ALA A 251 -6.34 -6.83 29.16
CA ALA A 251 -6.90 -6.25 27.95
C ALA A 251 -8.04 -5.27 28.27
N GLN A 252 -8.95 -5.64 29.17
CA GLN A 252 -10.04 -4.77 29.59
C GLN A 252 -9.54 -3.56 30.40
N ARG A 253 -8.69 -3.78 31.41
CA ARG A 253 -8.15 -2.73 32.28
C ARG A 253 -7.40 -1.65 31.50
N TYR A 254 -6.59 -2.07 30.52
CA TYR A 254 -5.81 -1.15 29.69
C TYR A 254 -6.48 -0.79 28.37
N SER A 255 -7.74 -1.21 28.14
CA SER A 255 -8.50 -0.96 26.90
C SER A 255 -7.73 -1.35 25.62
N ARG A 256 -7.06 -2.51 25.66
CA ARG A 256 -6.27 -3.06 24.55
C ARG A 256 -6.80 -4.41 24.10
N THR A 257 -6.42 -4.82 22.90
CA THR A 257 -6.68 -6.18 22.42
C THR A 257 -5.78 -7.17 23.13
N ARG A 258 -6.24 -8.42 23.29
CA ARG A 258 -5.44 -9.52 23.85
C ARG A 258 -4.10 -9.67 23.13
N SER A 259 -4.10 -9.59 21.80
CA SER A 259 -2.88 -9.65 20.98
C SER A 259 -1.89 -8.53 21.29
N SER A 260 -2.38 -7.31 21.57
CA SER A 260 -1.51 -6.20 21.97
C SER A 260 -0.87 -6.45 23.33
N ILE A 261 -1.60 -7.05 24.28
CA ILE A 261 -1.07 -7.42 25.60
C ILE A 261 0.02 -8.50 25.44
N TYR A 262 -0.24 -9.57 24.67
CA TYR A 262 0.77 -10.59 24.40
C TYR A 262 2.03 -10.00 23.75
N ARG A 263 1.88 -9.05 22.81
CA ARG A 263 3.02 -8.37 22.20
C ARG A 263 3.86 -7.60 23.23
N ILE A 264 3.21 -6.90 24.16
CA ILE A 264 3.89 -6.16 25.24
C ILE A 264 4.63 -7.12 26.17
N VAL A 265 3.98 -8.23 26.56
CA VAL A 265 4.59 -9.26 27.41
C VAL A 265 5.84 -9.85 26.74
N ASN A 266 5.76 -10.18 25.44
CA ASN A 266 6.90 -10.70 24.70
C ASN A 266 8.04 -9.67 24.55
N GLU A 267 7.70 -8.41 24.28
CA GLU A 267 8.67 -7.30 24.21
C GLU A 267 9.44 -7.16 25.54
N MET A 268 8.74 -7.24 26.67
CA MET A 268 9.36 -7.20 28.00
C MET A 268 10.17 -8.46 28.32
N ARG A 269 9.72 -9.65 27.92
CA ARG A 269 10.51 -10.89 28.06
C ARG A 269 11.84 -10.80 27.31
N VAL A 270 11.81 -10.35 26.06
CA VAL A 270 13.02 -10.18 25.26
C VAL A 270 13.97 -9.19 25.91
N LYS A 271 13.45 -8.05 26.37
CA LYS A 271 14.25 -7.05 27.10
C LYS A 271 14.96 -7.67 28.32
N HIS A 272 14.22 -8.40 29.16
CA HIS A 272 14.81 -9.03 30.34
C HIS A 272 15.79 -10.17 30.01
N LEU A 273 15.57 -10.93 28.93
CA LEU A 273 16.52 -11.94 28.48
C LEU A 273 17.83 -11.31 27.97
N LEU A 274 17.75 -10.20 27.25
CA LEU A 274 18.92 -9.47 26.76
C LEU A 274 19.69 -8.75 27.88
N GLU A 275 18.99 -8.28 28.90
CA GLU A 275 19.59 -7.65 30.09
C GLU A 275 20.21 -8.66 31.06
N ARG A 276 19.85 -9.94 30.94
CA ARG A 276 20.37 -11.00 31.81
C ARG A 276 21.85 -11.20 31.50
N LYS A 277 22.70 -10.76 32.43
CA LYS A 277 24.11 -11.16 32.44
C LYS A 277 24.18 -12.65 32.72
N ILE A 278 24.80 -13.38 31.81
CA ILE A 278 25.14 -14.79 32.01
C ILE A 278 26.55 -14.77 32.58
N ASP A 279 26.65 -15.13 33.86
CA ASP A 279 27.94 -15.31 34.50
C ASP A 279 28.55 -16.62 33.97
N TYR A 280 29.80 -16.55 33.54
CA TYR A 280 30.56 -17.70 33.05
C TYR A 280 31.95 -17.69 33.68
N ILE A 281 32.54 -18.88 33.81
CA ILE A 281 33.92 -19.03 34.25
C ILE A 281 34.82 -18.85 33.02
N TYR A 282 35.68 -17.84 33.03
CA TYR A 282 36.55 -17.56 31.91
C TYR A 282 37.53 -18.71 31.62
N ASN A 283 37.64 -19.08 30.35
CA ASN A 283 38.64 -20.00 29.82
C ASN A 283 39.37 -19.32 28.64
N PRO A 284 40.71 -19.29 28.61
CA PRO A 284 41.50 -18.70 27.51
C PRO A 284 41.15 -19.22 26.11
N GLN A 285 40.58 -20.42 26.01
CA GLN A 285 40.17 -21.01 24.74
C GLN A 285 38.97 -20.29 24.09
N PHE A 286 38.23 -19.46 24.84
CA PHE A 286 37.11 -18.68 24.31
C PHE A 286 37.55 -17.51 23.42
N ASP A 287 38.79 -17.03 23.59
CA ASP A 287 39.34 -15.90 22.82
C ASP A 287 40.07 -16.34 21.54
N LEU A 288 40.15 -17.65 21.27
CA LEU A 288 40.78 -18.18 20.06
C LEU A 288 39.94 -17.84 18.81
N PRO A 289 40.58 -17.53 17.67
CA PRO A 289 39.85 -17.28 16.43
C PRO A 289 39.09 -18.55 15.99
N GLY A 290 37.77 -18.44 15.80
CA GLY A 290 36.89 -19.58 15.48
C GLY A 290 36.51 -20.47 16.68
N ALA A 291 36.71 -19.99 17.91
CA ALA A 291 36.34 -20.72 19.12
C ALA A 291 34.85 -21.09 19.17
N ASP A 292 33.98 -20.22 18.67
CA ASP A 292 32.53 -20.45 18.58
C ASP A 292 32.20 -21.67 17.72
N GLU A 293 32.82 -21.80 16.54
CA GLU A 293 32.64 -22.96 15.67
C GLU A 293 33.18 -24.24 16.32
N ILE A 294 34.33 -24.17 17.00
CA ILE A 294 34.97 -25.34 17.63
C ILE A 294 34.18 -25.82 18.86
N ILE A 295 33.67 -24.89 19.67
CA ILE A 295 33.02 -25.19 20.96
C ILE A 295 31.53 -25.56 20.77
N LEU A 296 30.82 -24.90 19.85
CA LEU A 296 29.39 -25.12 19.65
C LEU A 296 29.10 -26.30 18.72
N ASN A 297 29.98 -26.59 17.74
CA ASN A 297 29.80 -27.75 16.89
C ASN A 297 29.84 -29.03 17.73
N LYS A 298 28.92 -29.95 17.44
CA LYS A 298 29.07 -31.32 17.90
C LYS A 298 30.28 -31.87 17.14
N SER A 299 31.41 -32.06 17.81
CA SER A 299 32.41 -32.98 17.30
C SER A 299 31.69 -34.30 16.97
N GLU A 300 31.74 -34.70 15.71
CA GLU A 300 31.18 -35.97 15.21
C GLU A 300 31.93 -37.19 15.81
N GLU A 301 32.92 -36.94 16.67
CA GLU A 301 33.71 -37.89 17.43
C GLU A 301 33.09 -38.29 18.79
N ASN A 302 31.76 -38.18 18.95
CA ASN A 302 31.05 -39.06 19.88
C ASN A 302 30.79 -40.42 19.22
N THR A 303 31.81 -40.99 18.59
CA THR A 303 31.92 -42.44 18.51
C THR A 303 32.09 -42.87 19.95
N TYR A 304 31.00 -43.31 20.57
CA TYR A 304 30.98 -43.89 21.90
C TYR A 304 31.89 -45.12 21.90
N GLN A 305 33.21 -44.90 21.98
CA GLN A 305 34.13 -45.97 22.30
C GLN A 305 33.79 -46.35 23.72
N ASP A 306 33.38 -47.61 23.86
CA ASP A 306 33.00 -48.30 25.07
C ASP A 306 33.91 -47.95 26.24
N ASN A 307 33.57 -46.89 26.98
CA ASN A 307 33.88 -46.86 28.39
C ASN A 307 32.95 -47.90 28.99
N THR A 308 33.46 -49.13 29.05
CA THR A 308 32.85 -50.21 29.79
C THR A 308 32.34 -49.66 31.10
N CYS A 309 31.02 -49.75 31.30
CA CYS A 309 30.38 -49.37 32.54
C CYS A 309 31.16 -50.06 33.66
N ASN A 310 31.96 -49.30 34.41
CA ASN A 310 32.43 -49.79 35.70
C ASN A 310 31.16 -49.90 36.53
N SER A 311 30.57 -51.08 36.49
CA SER A 311 29.48 -51.56 37.33
C SER A 311 30.00 -51.60 38.77
N ASN A 312 30.27 -50.42 39.34
CA ASN A 312 30.35 -50.26 40.77
C ASN A 312 28.92 -50.51 41.28
N ARG A 313 28.80 -51.63 42.01
CA ARG A 313 27.59 -52.23 42.56
C ARG A 313 26.56 -51.16 42.95
N LEU A 314 25.41 -51.19 42.27
CA LEU A 314 24.22 -50.43 42.64
C LEU A 314 23.82 -50.79 44.08
N PRO A 315 23.78 -49.82 45.01
CA PRO A 315 23.21 -50.05 46.35
C PRO A 315 21.70 -50.32 46.21
N GLY A 316 21.19 -51.36 46.87
CA GLY A 316 19.83 -51.88 46.68
C GLY A 316 18.67 -50.94 47.06
N ASP A 317 18.96 -49.86 47.78
CA ASP A 317 17.96 -49.01 48.45
C ASP A 317 17.74 -47.62 47.79
N LEU A 318 18.17 -47.43 46.53
CA LEU A 318 18.02 -46.13 45.86
C LEU A 318 16.63 -45.89 45.22
N PRO A 319 16.07 -44.66 45.37
CA PRO A 319 14.89 -44.20 44.64
C PRO A 319 15.00 -44.33 43.11
N PRO A 320 13.88 -44.58 42.39
CA PRO A 320 13.90 -44.86 40.95
C PRO A 320 14.54 -43.78 40.07
N TYR A 321 14.38 -42.50 40.43
CA TYR A 321 14.93 -41.38 39.65
C TYR A 321 16.46 -41.25 39.77
N LEU A 322 17.06 -41.83 40.81
CA LEU A 322 18.52 -41.86 40.97
C LEU A 322 19.12 -43.09 40.30
N ARG A 323 18.38 -44.20 40.21
CA ARG A 323 18.82 -45.42 39.51
C ARG A 323 19.12 -45.14 38.03
N THR A 324 18.30 -44.29 37.41
CA THR A 324 18.48 -43.84 36.02
C THR A 324 19.78 -43.08 35.80
N LEU A 325 20.34 -42.43 36.83
CA LEU A 325 21.61 -41.72 36.72
C LEU A 325 22.82 -42.66 36.69
N TYR A 326 22.71 -43.86 37.27
CA TYR A 326 23.76 -44.88 37.24
C TYR A 326 23.81 -45.67 35.91
N GLU A 327 22.75 -45.58 35.10
CA GLU A 327 22.67 -46.18 33.75
C GLU A 327 23.34 -45.29 32.69
N ILE A 328 23.58 -44.02 33.00
CA ILE A 328 24.24 -43.07 32.11
C ILE A 328 25.76 -43.25 32.24
N PRO A 329 26.50 -43.53 31.16
CA PRO A 329 27.95 -43.66 31.24
C PRO A 329 28.57 -42.33 31.68
N LEU A 330 29.53 -42.40 32.60
CA LEU A 330 30.30 -41.24 33.03
C LEU A 330 31.10 -40.68 31.85
N MET A 331 31.15 -39.35 31.77
CA MET A 331 31.94 -38.66 30.75
C MET A 331 33.43 -38.93 30.96
N THR A 332 34.19 -39.05 29.87
CA THR A 332 35.65 -39.02 29.96
C THR A 332 36.12 -37.63 30.41
N PRO A 333 37.35 -37.50 30.95
CA PRO A 333 37.92 -36.19 31.28
C PRO A 333 37.96 -35.19 30.11
N GLN A 334 38.00 -35.68 28.86
CA GLN A 334 37.88 -34.82 27.67
C GLN A 334 36.44 -34.38 27.43
N GLN A 335 35.48 -35.31 27.51
CA GLN A 335 34.05 -35.00 27.37
C GLN A 335 33.56 -34.01 28.43
N GLU A 336 34.02 -34.13 29.67
CA GLU A 336 33.71 -33.17 30.73
C GLU A 336 34.23 -31.76 30.41
N ARG A 337 35.46 -31.65 29.88
CA ARG A 337 36.04 -30.36 29.47
C ARG A 337 35.30 -29.75 28.30
N ASP A 338 34.87 -30.55 27.34
CA ASP A 338 34.12 -30.08 26.18
C ASP A 338 32.70 -29.66 26.56
N ALA A 339 32.03 -30.44 27.43
CA ALA A 339 30.73 -30.07 27.98
C ALA A 339 30.82 -28.79 28.82
N PHE A 340 31.87 -28.65 29.63
CA PHE A 340 32.15 -27.43 30.38
C PHE A 340 32.26 -26.24 29.42
N ARG A 341 33.13 -26.28 28.40
CA ARG A 341 33.28 -25.18 27.44
C ARG A 341 31.97 -24.81 26.72
N LYS A 342 31.10 -25.79 26.47
CA LYS A 342 29.87 -25.61 25.71
C LYS A 342 28.73 -24.99 26.52
N TYR A 343 28.63 -25.34 27.80
CA TYR A 343 27.49 -24.96 28.65
C TYR A 343 27.83 -23.91 29.72
N ASN A 344 29.11 -23.61 29.91
CA ASN A 344 29.60 -22.49 30.71
C ASN A 344 29.66 -21.23 29.84
#